data_AF-A0A3A8QNS0-F1
#
_entry.id   AF-A0A3A8QNS0-F1
#
_cell.length_a   1.000
_cell.length_b   1.000
_cell.length_c   1.000
_cell.angle_alpha   90.00
_cell.angle_beta   90.00
_cell.angle_gamma   90.00
#
_symmetry.space_group_name_H-M   'P 1'
#
loop_
_entity.id
_entity.type
_entity.pdbx_description
1 polymer ?
#
loop_
_entity_poly.entity_id
_entity_poly.type
_entity_poly.pdbx_seq_one_letter_code
_entity_poly.pdbx_strand_id
1 'polypeptide(L)'
;MGYDTAMSKTLLLPLFAVLALVGCTHQVRPSPAPMSNAGTPLALRARYFISPEQKERIDSDNYFVLGAAHTWNISIGEALTRSFPQMMGTVFQSVQEASSPDDLGDADVLIVPEIQFFDVNGGGFVSKLKLTVRSRGSQDAVQVSDLFEGESQKSKAASAWMGGAFAGEEALRQATEFAFEDVMPKVATRLREVFAKTQAKASAGVL
;
A
#
# COMPACT_ATOMS: atom_id res chain seq x y z
N MET A 1 38.41 45.53 -36.31
CA MET A 1 37.50 45.46 -35.14
C MET A 1 37.20 43.99 -34.91
N GLY A 2 37.95 43.36 -34.00
CA GLY A 2 37.72 41.97 -33.61
C GLY A 2 36.78 41.93 -32.42
N TYR A 3 35.72 41.14 -32.50
CA TYR A 3 34.90 40.82 -31.34
C TYR A 3 35.54 39.64 -30.63
N ASP A 4 36.33 39.92 -29.57
CA ASP A 4 36.70 38.92 -28.58
C ASP A 4 35.47 38.67 -27.68
N THR A 5 34.65 37.68 -28.04
CA THR A 5 33.70 37.08 -27.09
C THR A 5 34.46 36.12 -26.18
N ALA A 6 35.17 36.67 -25.21
CA ALA A 6 35.63 35.92 -24.04
C ALA A 6 34.40 35.60 -23.18
N MET A 7 33.70 34.52 -23.52
CA MET A 7 32.65 33.96 -22.68
C MET A 7 33.28 33.53 -21.36
N SER A 8 33.00 34.32 -20.31
CA SER A 8 33.53 34.14 -18.96
C SER A 8 33.25 32.73 -18.44
N LYS A 9 34.29 31.89 -18.38
CA LYS A 9 34.27 30.54 -17.80
C LYS A 9 33.78 30.50 -16.33
N THR A 10 33.66 31.66 -15.69
CA THR A 10 33.26 31.82 -14.29
C THR A 10 31.74 31.73 -14.07
N LEU A 11 30.92 31.81 -15.13
CA LEU A 11 29.45 31.76 -15.05
C LEU A 11 28.85 30.36 -15.28
N LEU A 12 29.64 29.38 -15.71
CA LEU A 12 29.17 28.01 -15.98
C LEU A 12 29.02 27.17 -14.70
N LEU A 13 29.86 27.39 -13.68
CA LEU A 13 29.78 26.67 -12.41
C LEU A 13 28.51 26.94 -11.58
N PRO A 14 28.03 28.19 -11.41
CA PRO A 14 26.80 28.42 -10.65
C PRO A 14 25.55 27.90 -11.37
N LEU A 15 25.55 27.83 -12.71
CA LEU A 15 24.40 27.33 -13.48
C LEU A 15 24.22 25.80 -13.35
N PHE A 16 25.33 25.04 -13.30
CA PHE A 16 25.29 23.60 -13.00
C PHE A 16 24.90 23.32 -11.53
N ALA A 17 25.30 24.17 -10.59
CA ALA A 17 24.90 24.06 -9.19
C ALA A 17 23.39 24.32 -8.99
N VAL A 18 22.78 25.19 -9.80
CA VAL A 18 21.32 25.45 -9.77
C VAL A 18 20.51 24.34 -10.45
N LEU A 19 21.03 23.70 -11.52
CA LEU A 19 20.38 22.55 -12.16
C LEU A 19 20.43 21.27 -11.30
N ALA A 20 21.42 21.13 -10.43
CA ALA A 20 21.48 20.04 -9.45
C ALA A 20 20.48 20.20 -8.29
N LEU A 21 19.82 21.36 -8.16
CA LEU A 21 18.78 21.63 -7.17
C LEU A 21 17.35 21.41 -7.71
N VAL A 22 17.20 20.96 -8.97
CA VAL A 22 15.91 20.46 -9.45
C VAL A 22 15.65 19.17 -8.69
N GLY A 23 14.74 19.22 -7.72
CA GLY A 23 14.47 18.12 -6.81
C GLY A 23 14.24 16.81 -7.56
N CYS A 24 15.12 15.83 -7.33
CA CYS A 24 14.93 14.51 -7.90
C CYS A 24 13.69 13.88 -7.26
N THR A 25 12.77 13.39 -8.11
CA THR A 25 11.71 12.48 -7.69
C THR A 25 12.28 11.07 -7.61
N HIS A 26 12.27 10.49 -6.42
CA HIS A 26 12.76 9.14 -6.19
C HIS A 26 11.60 8.14 -6.20
N GLN A 27 11.85 6.93 -6.66
CA GLN A 27 10.85 5.88 -6.79
C GLN A 27 11.03 4.85 -5.68
N VAL A 28 10.10 4.82 -4.73
CA VAL A 28 10.08 3.83 -3.66
C VAL A 28 9.18 2.69 -4.09
N ARG A 29 9.75 1.48 -4.20
CA ARG A 29 9.02 0.25 -4.51
C ARG A 29 9.04 -0.70 -3.32
N PRO A 30 8.01 -0.66 -2.44
CA PRO A 30 7.91 -1.56 -1.31
C PRO A 30 7.69 -3.01 -1.79
N SER A 31 8.31 -3.96 -1.10
CA SER A 31 8.10 -5.39 -1.30
C SER A 31 7.86 -6.08 0.04
N PRO A 32 6.63 -5.97 0.60
CA PRO A 32 6.30 -6.55 1.90
C PRO A 32 6.62 -8.05 1.94
N ALA A 33 7.07 -8.55 3.10
CA ALA A 33 7.39 -9.95 3.26
C ALA A 33 6.15 -10.85 3.09
N PRO A 34 6.33 -12.12 2.64
CA PRO A 34 5.25 -13.08 2.59
C PRO A 34 4.64 -13.31 3.97
N MET A 35 3.31 -13.28 4.05
CA MET A 35 2.60 -13.59 5.29
C MET A 35 2.70 -15.08 5.64
N SER A 36 2.87 -15.37 6.93
CA SER A 36 2.72 -16.72 7.46
C SER A 36 1.23 -17.06 7.69
N ASN A 37 0.87 -18.32 7.48
CA ASN A 37 -0.50 -18.79 7.71
C ASN A 37 -0.84 -18.71 9.20
N ALA A 38 -1.81 -17.86 9.54
CA ALA A 38 -2.39 -17.80 10.87
C ALA A 38 -3.69 -18.62 10.92
N GLY A 39 -3.57 -19.90 11.29
CA GLY A 39 -4.71 -20.79 11.56
C GLY A 39 -5.25 -21.55 10.35
N THR A 40 -6.40 -22.22 10.54
CA THR A 40 -7.08 -23.00 9.49
C THR A 40 -7.82 -22.06 8.53
N PRO A 41 -7.58 -22.15 7.21
CA PRO A 41 -8.35 -21.38 6.23
C PRO A 41 -9.85 -21.68 6.30
N LEU A 42 -10.67 -20.67 6.01
CA LEU A 42 -12.11 -20.84 5.84
C LEU A 42 -12.37 -21.73 4.62
N ALA A 43 -13.29 -22.69 4.76
CA ALA A 43 -13.75 -23.57 3.68
C ALA A 43 -14.67 -22.83 2.70
N LEU A 44 -14.16 -21.73 2.14
CA LEU A 44 -14.81 -20.87 1.16
C LEU A 44 -13.82 -20.62 0.02
N ARG A 45 -14.33 -20.60 -1.21
CA ARG A 45 -13.58 -20.14 -2.38
C ARG A 45 -13.78 -18.64 -2.51
N ALA A 46 -12.70 -17.89 -2.50
CA ALA A 46 -12.72 -16.45 -2.63
C ALA A 46 -12.17 -16.02 -3.98
N ARG A 47 -12.76 -14.96 -4.53
CA ARG A 47 -12.16 -14.15 -5.57
C ARG A 47 -11.83 -12.78 -5.01
N TYR A 48 -10.81 -12.14 -5.57
CA TYR A 48 -10.53 -10.74 -5.29
C TYR A 48 -10.39 -9.94 -6.57
N PHE A 49 -10.74 -8.66 -6.52
CA PHE A 49 -10.54 -7.72 -7.63
C PHE A 49 -9.85 -6.47 -7.10
N ILE A 50 -8.63 -6.20 -7.57
CA ILE A 50 -7.96 -4.92 -7.32
C ILE A 50 -8.12 -4.10 -8.60
N SER A 51 -8.76 -2.93 -8.49
CA SER A 51 -8.98 -2.10 -9.68
C SER A 51 -7.65 -1.64 -10.29
N PRO A 52 -7.58 -1.39 -11.61
CA PRO A 52 -6.36 -0.85 -12.23
C PRO A 52 -5.85 0.41 -11.52
N GLU A 53 -6.75 1.31 -11.11
CA GLU A 53 -6.40 2.54 -10.38
C GLU A 53 -5.75 2.23 -9.03
N GLN A 54 -6.18 1.17 -8.34
CA GLN A 54 -5.58 0.75 -7.08
C GLN A 54 -4.23 0.05 -7.29
N LYS A 55 -4.06 -0.69 -8.39
CA LYS A 55 -2.78 -1.32 -8.75
C LYS A 55 -1.71 -0.29 -9.11
N GLU A 56 -2.10 0.79 -9.78
CA GLU A 56 -1.21 1.87 -10.23
C GLU A 56 -1.04 2.99 -9.19
N ARG A 57 -1.68 2.86 -8.02
CA ARG A 57 -1.69 3.93 -7.02
C ARG A 57 -0.28 4.23 -6.51
N ILE A 58 0.10 5.50 -6.64
CA ILE A 58 1.32 6.09 -6.10
C ILE A 58 0.93 7.11 -5.05
N ASP A 59 1.58 7.04 -3.89
CA ASP A 59 1.58 8.12 -2.90
C ASP A 59 2.79 9.03 -3.17
N SER A 60 2.58 10.32 -3.36
CA SER A 60 3.63 11.26 -3.76
C SER A 60 3.67 12.43 -2.80
N ASP A 61 4.76 12.56 -2.04
CA ASP A 61 4.93 13.66 -1.11
C ASP A 61 6.40 14.08 -0.94
N ASN A 62 6.56 15.31 -0.47
CA ASN A 62 7.81 15.87 0.02
C ASN A 62 7.87 15.65 1.53
N TYR A 63 8.37 14.51 1.96
CA TYR A 63 8.57 14.24 3.39
C TYR A 63 9.65 15.18 3.95
N PHE A 64 9.25 16.28 4.58
CA PHE A 64 10.12 17.38 5.05
C PHE A 64 11.32 16.88 5.88
N VAL A 65 11.11 15.84 6.68
CA VAL A 65 12.12 15.20 7.53
C VAL A 65 13.23 14.50 6.71
N LEU A 66 12.96 14.17 5.45
CA LEU A 66 13.88 13.52 4.51
C LEU A 66 14.47 14.49 3.47
N GLY A 67 14.23 15.79 3.65
CA GLY A 67 14.73 16.87 2.80
C GLY A 67 13.65 17.44 1.89
N ALA A 68 13.28 18.70 2.10
CA ALA A 68 12.25 19.42 1.34
C ALA A 68 12.55 19.61 -0.16
N ALA A 69 13.79 19.33 -0.58
CA ALA A 69 14.20 19.39 -1.98
C ALA A 69 13.95 18.07 -2.74
N HIS A 70 13.42 17.04 -2.08
CA HIS A 70 13.15 15.74 -2.70
C HIS A 70 11.67 15.40 -2.65
N THR A 71 11.17 14.83 -3.74
CA THR A 71 9.84 14.22 -3.82
C THR A 71 10.01 12.70 -3.85
N TRP A 72 9.11 12.00 -3.18
CA TRP A 72 9.14 10.55 -3.09
C TRP A 72 7.85 9.99 -3.66
N ASN A 73 7.96 9.09 -4.63
CA ASN A 73 6.83 8.37 -5.20
C ASN A 73 6.83 6.94 -4.64
N ILE A 74 5.92 6.66 -3.71
CA ILE A 74 5.75 5.35 -3.11
C ILE A 74 4.70 4.56 -3.89
N SER A 75 5.11 3.45 -4.49
CA SER A 75 4.24 2.57 -5.29
C SER A 75 3.35 1.69 -4.40
N ILE A 76 2.42 2.30 -3.67
CA ILE A 76 1.54 1.60 -2.71
C ILE A 76 0.59 0.60 -3.37
N GLY A 77 0.25 0.81 -4.65
CA GLY A 77 -0.53 -0.14 -5.44
C GLY A 77 0.22 -1.44 -5.71
N GLU A 78 1.54 -1.37 -5.94
CA GLU A 78 2.39 -2.57 -6.06
C GLU A 78 2.41 -3.36 -4.74
N ALA A 79 2.54 -2.65 -3.61
CA ALA A 79 2.55 -3.27 -2.29
C ALA A 79 1.22 -3.96 -1.96
N LEU A 80 0.09 -3.34 -2.30
CA LEU A 80 -1.24 -3.96 -2.20
C LEU A 80 -1.35 -5.20 -3.08
N THR A 81 -0.93 -5.10 -4.35
CA THR A 81 -1.01 -6.19 -5.33
C THR A 81 -0.18 -7.41 -4.92
N ARG A 82 0.93 -7.22 -4.20
CA ARG A 82 1.74 -8.31 -3.66
C ARG A 82 1.17 -8.91 -2.38
N SER A 83 0.78 -8.06 -1.43
CA SER A 83 0.43 -8.49 -0.08
C SER A 83 -1.01 -9.00 0.05
N PHE A 84 -1.97 -8.39 -0.65
CA PHE A 84 -3.37 -8.75 -0.52
C PHE A 84 -3.68 -10.19 -0.97
N PRO A 85 -3.18 -10.69 -2.12
CA PRO A 85 -3.44 -12.08 -2.53
C PRO A 85 -2.81 -13.09 -1.56
N GLN A 86 -1.63 -12.79 -1.02
CA GLN A 86 -0.96 -13.63 -0.02
C GLN A 86 -1.80 -13.71 1.26
N MET A 87 -2.27 -12.56 1.76
CA MET A 87 -3.17 -12.47 2.90
C MET A 87 -4.43 -13.31 2.68
N MET A 88 -5.08 -13.14 1.53
CA MET A 88 -6.28 -13.89 1.15
C MET A 88 -6.02 -15.41 1.18
N GLY A 89 -4.85 -15.85 0.69
CA GLY A 89 -4.44 -17.26 0.71
C GLY A 89 -4.30 -17.85 2.12
N THR A 90 -4.11 -17.00 3.14
CA THR A 90 -4.11 -17.43 4.54
C THR A 90 -5.52 -17.54 5.13
N VAL A 91 -6.49 -16.80 4.56
CA VAL A 91 -7.87 -16.70 5.08
C VAL A 91 -8.79 -17.72 4.42
N PHE A 92 -8.62 -18.00 3.13
CA PHE A 92 -9.54 -18.82 2.34
C PHE A 92 -8.86 -20.06 1.77
N GLN A 93 -9.63 -21.14 1.62
CA GLN A 93 -9.14 -22.41 1.07
C GLN A 93 -8.67 -22.29 -0.39
N SER A 94 -9.32 -21.43 -1.17
CA SER A 94 -8.96 -21.17 -2.56
C SER A 94 -9.15 -19.70 -2.88
N VAL A 95 -8.20 -19.13 -3.63
CA VAL A 95 -8.18 -17.72 -3.98
C VAL A 95 -7.85 -17.56 -5.46
N GLN A 96 -8.64 -16.77 -6.18
CA GLN A 96 -8.39 -16.39 -7.56
C GLN A 96 -8.58 -14.88 -7.75
N GLU A 97 -7.87 -14.30 -8.69
CA GLU A 97 -8.16 -12.93 -9.11
C GLU A 97 -9.38 -12.93 -10.06
N ALA A 98 -10.30 -12.00 -9.84
CA ALA A 98 -11.46 -11.75 -10.69
C ALA A 98 -11.12 -10.75 -11.78
N SER A 99 -11.83 -10.83 -12.91
CA SER A 99 -11.59 -9.92 -14.05
C SER A 99 -12.29 -8.56 -13.91
N SER A 100 -13.28 -8.46 -13.02
CA SER A 100 -14.08 -7.25 -12.81
C SER A 100 -14.61 -7.20 -11.37
N PRO A 101 -15.06 -6.03 -10.86
CA PRO A 101 -15.55 -5.92 -9.49
C PRO A 101 -16.82 -6.72 -9.23
N ASP A 102 -17.54 -7.17 -10.27
CA ASP A 102 -18.77 -7.95 -10.18
C ASP A 102 -18.58 -9.43 -10.58
N ASP A 103 -17.36 -9.85 -10.92
CA ASP A 103 -17.04 -11.21 -11.37
C ASP A 103 -16.86 -12.17 -10.19
N LEU A 104 -17.99 -12.62 -9.63
CA LEU A 104 -18.01 -13.65 -8.59
C LEU A 104 -17.64 -15.05 -9.14
N GLY A 105 -17.77 -15.29 -10.45
CA GLY A 105 -17.51 -16.58 -11.08
C GLY A 105 -18.18 -17.76 -10.38
N ASP A 106 -17.41 -18.80 -10.06
CA ASP A 106 -17.81 -19.96 -9.26
C ASP A 106 -17.50 -19.80 -7.75
N ALA A 107 -16.88 -18.69 -7.34
CA ALA A 107 -16.47 -18.44 -5.96
C ALA A 107 -17.66 -18.17 -5.02
N ASP A 108 -17.46 -18.41 -3.74
CA ASP A 108 -18.46 -18.18 -2.70
C ASP A 108 -18.47 -16.70 -2.27
N VAL A 109 -17.34 -16.02 -2.45
CA VAL A 109 -17.11 -14.63 -2.03
C VAL A 109 -16.28 -13.88 -3.07
N LEU A 110 -16.60 -12.61 -3.29
CA LEU A 110 -15.77 -11.63 -4.00
C LEU A 110 -15.38 -10.49 -3.06
N ILE A 111 -14.09 -10.17 -2.99
CA ILE A 111 -13.55 -9.10 -2.14
C ILE A 111 -12.83 -8.06 -3.00
N VAL A 112 -13.25 -6.80 -2.87
CA VAL A 112 -12.66 -5.66 -3.59
C VAL A 112 -12.00 -4.73 -2.57
N PRO A 113 -10.65 -4.76 -2.44
CA PRO A 113 -9.94 -3.81 -1.61
C PRO A 113 -9.73 -2.47 -2.31
N GLU A 114 -9.87 -1.39 -1.56
CA GLU A 114 -9.63 -0.02 -1.99
C GLU A 114 -8.83 0.71 -0.90
N ILE A 115 -7.65 1.21 -1.24
CA ILE A 115 -6.94 2.16 -0.37
C ILE A 115 -7.69 3.48 -0.45
N GLN A 116 -8.24 3.96 0.66
CA GLN A 116 -8.88 5.27 0.73
C GLN A 116 -7.87 6.36 1.10
N PHE A 117 -7.00 6.04 2.05
CA PHE A 117 -6.00 6.95 2.58
C PHE A 117 -4.74 6.15 2.89
N PHE A 118 -3.58 6.76 2.65
CA PHE A 118 -2.29 6.23 3.02
C PHE A 118 -1.37 7.41 3.29
N ASP A 119 -0.63 7.35 4.39
CA ASP A 119 0.31 8.39 4.78
C ASP A 119 1.43 7.77 5.63
N VAL A 120 2.66 8.22 5.41
CA VAL A 120 3.88 7.76 6.09
C VAL A 120 4.54 8.98 6.74
N ASN A 121 4.39 9.08 8.06
CA ASN A 121 4.81 10.25 8.82
C ASN A 121 5.96 9.93 9.76
N GLY A 122 7.20 10.30 9.37
CA GLY A 122 8.36 10.57 10.26
C GLY A 122 8.64 9.61 11.43
N GLY A 123 8.08 8.41 11.42
CA GLY A 123 7.83 7.65 12.63
C GLY A 123 6.84 6.52 12.38
N GLY A 124 5.58 6.81 12.03
CA GLY A 124 4.53 5.80 11.84
C GLY A 124 3.89 5.86 10.45
N PHE A 125 2.83 5.09 10.27
CA PHE A 125 1.99 5.17 9.07
C PHE A 125 0.51 5.11 9.47
N VAL A 126 -0.33 5.68 8.61
CA VAL A 126 -1.78 5.59 8.73
C VAL A 126 -2.33 5.18 7.38
N SER A 127 -3.11 4.10 7.37
CA SER A 127 -3.75 3.60 6.16
C SER A 127 -5.22 3.34 6.42
N LYS A 128 -6.09 3.79 5.53
CA LYS A 128 -7.51 3.45 5.57
C LYS A 128 -7.81 2.53 4.40
N LEU A 129 -8.15 1.28 4.71
CA LEU A 129 -8.56 0.31 3.71
C LEU A 129 -10.08 0.15 3.77
N LYS A 130 -10.72 0.23 2.61
CA LYS A 130 -12.11 -0.18 2.41
C LYS A 130 -12.11 -1.52 1.70
N LEU A 131 -12.93 -2.44 2.21
CA LEU A 131 -13.19 -3.74 1.63
C LEU A 131 -14.66 -3.79 1.27
N THR A 132 -14.95 -4.02 0.00
CA THR A 132 -16.30 -4.38 -0.43
C THR A 132 -16.37 -5.89 -0.55
N VAL A 133 -17.20 -6.51 0.27
CA VAL A 133 -17.38 -7.96 0.35
C VAL A 133 -18.73 -8.32 -0.23
N ARG A 134 -18.75 -9.23 -1.20
CA ARG A 134 -19.97 -9.75 -1.83
C ARG A 134 -19.98 -11.27 -1.67
N SER A 135 -21.07 -11.80 -1.16
CA SER A 135 -21.23 -13.24 -0.94
C SER A 135 -22.26 -13.82 -1.89
N ARG A 136 -22.03 -15.04 -2.36
CA ARG A 136 -23.00 -15.79 -3.17
C ARG A 136 -24.32 -15.93 -2.40
N GLY A 137 -25.43 -15.60 -3.07
CA GLY A 137 -26.77 -15.65 -2.46
C GLY A 137 -27.14 -14.41 -1.62
N SER A 138 -26.23 -13.45 -1.45
CA SER A 138 -26.55 -12.11 -0.93
C SER A 138 -26.63 -11.12 -2.08
N GLN A 139 -27.71 -10.35 -2.15
CA GLN A 139 -27.77 -9.19 -3.06
C GLN A 139 -27.05 -7.97 -2.47
N ASP A 140 -26.79 -7.98 -1.16
CA ASP A 140 -26.13 -6.88 -0.47
C ASP A 140 -24.62 -7.07 -0.44
N ALA A 141 -23.90 -6.00 -0.77
CA ALA A 141 -22.46 -5.89 -0.54
C ALA A 141 -22.21 -5.34 0.87
N VAL A 142 -21.39 -6.03 1.65
CA VAL A 142 -20.94 -5.55 2.95
C VAL A 142 -19.70 -4.69 2.75
N GLN A 143 -19.78 -3.41 3.12
CA GLN A 143 -18.61 -2.54 3.14
C GLN A 143 -18.01 -2.54 4.54
N VAL A 144 -16.71 -2.85 4.61
CA VAL A 144 -15.92 -2.75 5.83
C VAL A 144 -14.85 -1.71 5.56
N SER A 145 -14.81 -0.64 6.34
CA SER A 145 -13.74 0.34 6.24
C SER A 145 -13.16 0.56 7.61
N ASP A 146 -11.87 0.29 7.73
CA ASP A 146 -11.14 0.40 8.98
C ASP A 146 -9.91 1.27 8.75
N LEU A 147 -9.62 2.11 9.75
CA LEU A 147 -8.39 2.88 9.83
C LEU A 147 -7.36 2.04 10.58
N PHE A 148 -6.20 1.85 9.95
CA PHE A 148 -5.08 1.12 10.51
C PHE A 148 -3.95 2.09 10.77
N GLU A 149 -3.60 2.24 12.05
CA GLU A 149 -2.48 3.03 12.50
C GLU A 149 -1.36 2.08 12.91
N GLY A 150 -0.15 2.35 12.42
CA GLY A 150 1.06 1.64 12.78
C GLY A 150 1.92 2.45 13.72
N GLU A 151 2.44 1.79 14.76
CA GLU A 151 3.39 2.41 15.66
C GLU A 151 4.76 2.60 15.03
N SER A 152 5.42 3.64 15.51
CA SER A 152 6.73 4.02 15.04
C SER A 152 7.84 3.08 15.49
N GLN A 153 8.56 2.45 14.55
CA GLN A 153 9.94 2.04 14.83
C GLN A 153 10.81 3.30 14.87
N LYS A 154 10.87 3.94 16.05
CA LYS A 154 11.54 5.24 16.34
C LYS A 154 13.02 5.32 15.91
N SER A 155 13.66 4.24 15.46
CA SER A 155 15.11 4.17 15.33
C SER A 155 15.68 4.59 13.97
N LYS A 156 14.90 4.68 12.88
CA LYS A 156 15.47 4.88 11.52
C LYS A 156 15.20 6.22 10.83
N ALA A 157 14.14 6.93 11.22
CA ALA A 157 13.85 8.27 10.66
C ALA A 157 14.97 9.28 11.00
N ALA A 158 15.56 9.17 12.20
CA ALA A 158 16.69 10.02 12.62
C ALA A 158 17.99 9.73 11.84
N SER A 159 18.23 8.47 11.42
CA SER A 159 19.39 8.14 10.56
C SER A 159 19.19 8.52 9.10
N ALA A 160 17.93 8.58 8.63
CA ALA A 160 17.61 8.94 7.24
C ALA A 160 17.95 10.41 6.94
N TRP A 161 17.77 11.31 7.92
CA TRP A 161 18.13 12.73 7.78
C TRP A 161 19.63 12.97 7.53
N MET A 162 20.51 12.13 8.11
CA MET A 162 21.96 12.25 7.89
C MET A 162 22.49 11.46 6.69
N GLY A 163 21.69 10.55 6.12
CA GLY A 163 22.10 9.66 5.03
C GLY A 163 21.76 10.15 3.61
N GLY A 164 21.15 11.34 3.48
CA GLY A 164 20.73 11.91 2.19
C GLY A 164 19.56 11.15 1.55
N ALA A 165 19.29 11.45 0.27
CA ALA A 165 18.13 10.91 -0.44
C ALA A 165 18.06 9.36 -0.39
N PHE A 166 19.14 8.65 -0.68
CA PHE A 166 19.13 7.18 -0.67
C PHE A 166 18.68 6.57 0.68
N ALA A 167 19.08 7.17 1.80
CA ALA A 167 18.63 6.74 3.11
C ALA A 167 17.14 7.05 3.37
N GLY A 168 16.63 8.14 2.78
CA GLY A 168 15.20 8.45 2.73
C GLY A 168 14.39 7.43 1.93
N GLU A 169 14.89 7.01 0.76
CA GLU A 169 14.26 5.98 -0.09
C GLU A 169 14.08 4.69 0.71
N GLU A 170 15.17 4.24 1.33
CA GLU A 170 15.21 3.01 2.09
C GLU A 170 14.32 3.08 3.34
N ALA A 171 14.30 4.24 4.02
CA ALA A 171 13.43 4.44 5.17
C ALA A 171 11.94 4.38 4.79
N LEU A 172 11.54 5.05 3.70
CA LEU A 172 10.16 5.01 3.19
C LEU A 172 9.78 3.62 2.67
N ARG A 173 10.72 2.93 2.01
CA ARG A 173 10.53 1.56 1.55
C ARG A 173 10.24 0.64 2.72
N GLN A 174 11.11 0.63 3.73
CA GLN A 174 10.93 -0.19 4.94
C GLN A 174 9.67 0.19 5.71
N ALA A 175 9.39 1.49 5.88
CA ALA A 175 8.19 1.94 6.59
C ALA A 175 6.92 1.47 5.88
N THR A 176 6.89 1.53 4.55
CA THR A 176 5.75 1.04 3.76
C THR A 176 5.66 -0.48 3.80
N GLU A 177 6.78 -1.20 3.76
CA GLU A 177 6.79 -2.66 3.91
C GLU A 177 6.20 -3.09 5.25
N PHE A 178 6.69 -2.51 6.35
CA PHE A 178 6.12 -2.72 7.68
C PHE A 178 4.64 -2.34 7.74
N ALA A 179 4.22 -1.31 7.01
CA ALA A 179 2.83 -0.92 6.97
C ALA A 179 1.91 -2.01 6.44
N PHE A 180 2.28 -2.60 5.32
CA PHE A 180 1.53 -3.71 4.75
C PHE A 180 1.64 -4.99 5.60
N GLU A 181 2.81 -5.25 6.20
CA GLU A 181 3.02 -6.39 7.11
C GLU A 181 2.17 -6.29 8.39
N ASP A 182 1.86 -5.09 8.88
CA ASP A 182 1.00 -4.86 10.04
C ASP A 182 -0.50 -4.77 9.67
N VAL A 183 -0.85 -4.14 8.55
CA VAL A 183 -2.25 -3.99 8.09
C VAL A 183 -2.86 -5.32 7.67
N MET A 184 -2.12 -6.14 6.92
CA MET A 184 -2.71 -7.33 6.30
C MET A 184 -3.17 -8.40 7.32
N PRO A 185 -2.46 -8.68 8.43
CA PRO A 185 -2.99 -9.51 9.51
C PRO A 185 -4.28 -8.97 10.14
N LYS A 186 -4.38 -7.65 10.32
CA LYS A 186 -5.59 -7.01 10.87
C LYS A 186 -6.76 -7.15 9.89
N VAL A 187 -6.53 -6.97 8.59
CA VAL A 187 -7.50 -7.23 7.52
C VAL A 187 -7.93 -8.69 7.50
N ALA A 188 -7.00 -9.63 7.60
CA ALA A 188 -7.29 -11.06 7.64
C ALA A 188 -8.20 -11.43 8.82
N THR A 189 -7.92 -10.86 10.00
CA THR A 189 -8.74 -11.04 11.21
C THR A 189 -10.15 -10.49 10.98
N ARG A 190 -10.25 -9.28 10.40
CA ARG A 190 -11.52 -8.64 10.12
C ARG A 190 -12.39 -9.44 9.15
N LEU A 191 -11.79 -9.98 8.09
CA LEU A 191 -12.50 -10.85 7.15
C LEU A 191 -13.06 -12.09 7.87
N ARG A 192 -12.26 -12.76 8.71
CA ARG A 192 -12.72 -13.91 9.51
C ARG A 192 -13.91 -13.55 10.40
N GLU A 193 -13.89 -12.39 11.06
CA GLU A 193 -15.01 -11.92 11.88
C GLU A 193 -16.29 -11.70 11.06
N VAL A 194 -16.18 -11.12 9.88
CA VAL A 194 -17.32 -10.87 8.98
C VAL A 194 -17.97 -12.19 8.56
N PHE A 195 -17.16 -13.19 8.17
CA PHE A 195 -17.70 -14.48 7.76
C PHE A 195 -18.22 -15.30 8.94
N ALA A 196 -17.61 -15.21 10.12
CA ALA A 196 -18.14 -15.82 11.35
C ALA A 196 -19.54 -15.29 11.69
N LYS A 197 -19.75 -13.96 11.63
CA LYS A 197 -21.05 -13.33 11.86
C LYS A 197 -22.08 -13.72 10.80
N THR A 198 -21.66 -13.84 9.54
CA THR A 198 -22.54 -14.20 8.42
C THR A 198 -23.01 -15.66 8.53
N GLN A 199 -22.11 -16.58 8.88
CA GLN A 199 -22.47 -17.98 9.12
C GLN A 199 -23.43 -18.16 10.31
N ALA A 200 -23.20 -17.43 11.41
CA ALA A 200 -24.08 -17.46 12.58
C ALA A 200 -25.50 -16.94 12.29
N LYS A 201 -25.64 -15.94 11.40
CA LYS A 201 -26.95 -15.43 10.98
C LYS A 201 -27.71 -16.41 10.08
N ALA A 202 -27.00 -17.15 9.23
CA ALA A 202 -27.59 -18.15 8.35
C ALA A 202 -28.12 -19.39 9.12
N SER A 203 -27.43 -19.81 10.19
CA SER A 203 -27.89 -20.92 11.04
C SER A 203 -29.06 -20.56 11.97
N ALA A 204 -29.20 -19.30 12.36
CA ALA A 204 -30.31 -18.83 13.20
C ALA A 204 -31.64 -18.62 12.46
N GLY A 205 -31.63 -18.57 11.12
CA GLY A 205 -32.82 -18.44 10.27
C GLY A 205 -33.47 -19.77 9.86
N VAL A 206 -32.96 -20.89 10.37
CA VAL A 206 -33.51 -22.24 10.15
C VAL A 206 -34.13 -22.73 11.46
N LEU A 207 -35.23 -22.10 11.88
CA LEU A 207 -36.13 -22.57 12.94
C LEU A 207 -37.58 -22.23 12.56
#